data_AF-A0A952JU09-F1
#
_entry.id   AF-A0A952JU09-F1
#
_cell.length_a   1.000
_cell.length_b   1.000
_cell.length_c   1.000
_cell.angle_alpha   90.00
_cell.angle_beta   90.00
_cell.angle_gamma   90.00
#
_symmetry.space_group_name_H-M   'P 1'
#
loop_
_entity.id
_entity.type
_entity.pdbx_description
1 polymer ?
#
loop_
_entity_poly.entity_id
_entity_poly.type
_entity_poly.pdbx_seq_one_letter_code
_entity_poly.pdbx_strand_id
1 'polypeptide(L)'
;MYTLFKVNINWGAYMVCAIMILLLFPSLSWYSYFALLIALHQFFLLFFSINSVIPIRYLLGSFMCLQMFIGPVLAYNGLDKYQYFMYQMKVPEAVYFSYALPAVILFILGLHINAKKLDGEVPDVKKIAEFTTQHPKLAYWLIGIGFGSSLVGGFFGSELSFVFYLLGSAKFVGVFLLILGNKKLKLIPLIIIYGSIILSSLGAGMFHDLLTWLIMLGSVLAIKFKPGINIKLGALFSFILLVIVIQQLKGVYRMAIGKGDRGDVETFTNVFEETQGSGGVFNLQSIAASNVRINQGFIITNIMLTVPDKVPYANGAELMQLLEAAFLPRLIAPNKLKAGDRT
;
A
#
# COMPACT_ATOMS: atom_id res chain seq x y z
N MET A 1 32.99 -1.13 -1.74
CA MET A 1 32.07 -2.28 -1.58
C MET A 1 30.70 -1.83 -2.10
N TYR A 2 30.30 -2.26 -3.30
CA TYR A 2 29.02 -1.84 -3.90
C TYR A 2 27.92 -2.79 -3.44
N THR A 3 27.19 -2.39 -2.40
CA THR A 3 26.06 -3.13 -1.85
C THR A 3 24.88 -3.13 -2.84
N LEU A 4 24.09 -4.20 -2.87
CA LEU A 4 22.78 -4.29 -3.57
C LEU A 4 21.84 -3.13 -3.18
N PHE A 5 22.08 -2.52 -2.03
CA PHE A 5 21.34 -1.41 -1.47
C PHE A 5 22.19 -0.14 -1.51
N LYS A 6 21.78 0.90 -2.25
CA LYS A 6 22.32 2.27 -2.12
C LYS A 6 21.88 2.96 -0.81
N VAL A 7 21.10 2.25 0.00
CA VAL A 7 20.41 2.78 1.18
C VAL A 7 21.32 2.61 2.40
N ASN A 8 21.72 3.73 2.99
CA ASN A 8 22.48 3.73 4.25
C ASN A 8 21.51 3.57 5.43
N ILE A 9 21.36 2.34 5.91
CA ILE A 9 20.56 2.03 7.10
C ILE A 9 21.32 2.47 8.35
N ASN A 10 20.63 3.15 9.27
CA ASN A 10 21.15 3.39 10.60
C ASN A 10 20.95 2.15 11.48
N TRP A 11 21.96 1.26 11.50
CA TRP A 11 21.94 0.03 12.31
C TRP A 11 21.86 0.28 13.81
N GLY A 12 22.42 1.39 14.31
CA GLY A 12 22.29 1.76 15.73
C GLY A 12 20.83 2.03 16.10
N ALA A 13 20.14 2.85 15.30
CA ALA A 13 18.71 3.10 15.49
C ALA A 13 17.87 1.82 15.34
N TYR A 14 18.22 0.95 14.39
CA TYR A 14 17.57 -0.35 14.22
C TYR A 14 17.70 -1.21 15.48
N MET A 15 18.90 -1.33 16.05
CA MET A 15 19.14 -2.10 17.27
C MET A 15 18.38 -1.52 18.47
N VAL A 16 18.34 -0.20 18.62
CA VAL A 16 17.54 0.45 19.66
C VAL A 16 16.06 0.11 19.51
N CYS A 17 15.50 0.21 18.30
CA CYS A 17 14.11 -0.18 18.03
C CYS A 17 13.87 -1.68 18.30
N ALA A 18 14.81 -2.56 17.94
CA ALA A 18 14.74 -3.99 18.17
C ALA A 18 14.71 -4.34 19.67
N ILE A 19 15.49 -3.63 20.48
CA ILE A 19 15.49 -3.78 21.95
C ILE A 19 14.20 -3.21 22.53
N MET A 20 13.74 -2.05 22.05
CA MET A 20 12.47 -1.46 22.50
C MET A 20 11.27 -2.38 22.26
N ILE A 21 11.25 -3.17 21.18
CA ILE A 21 10.20 -4.17 20.95
C ILE A 21 10.17 -5.21 22.09
N LEU A 22 11.33 -5.73 22.52
CA LEU A 22 11.40 -6.68 23.65
C LEU A 22 10.98 -6.04 24.97
N LEU A 23 11.36 -4.78 25.20
CA LEU A 23 10.99 -4.06 26.42
C LEU A 23 9.49 -3.76 26.50
N LEU A 24 8.87 -3.41 25.37
CA LEU A 24 7.44 -3.10 25.31
C LEU A 24 6.56 -4.36 25.35
N PHE A 25 7.06 -5.49 24.84
CA PHE A 25 6.32 -6.75 24.76
C PHE A 25 7.16 -7.93 25.26
N PRO A 26 7.40 -8.02 26.59
CA PRO A 26 8.29 -9.01 27.17
C PRO A 26 7.79 -10.46 27.03
N SER A 27 6.49 -10.66 26.76
CA SER A 27 5.87 -11.98 26.57
C SER A 27 5.85 -12.45 25.11
N LEU A 28 6.52 -11.75 24.18
CA LEU A 28 6.55 -12.16 22.78
C LEU A 28 7.24 -13.51 22.60
N SER A 29 6.63 -14.38 21.79
CA SER A 29 7.32 -15.55 21.29
C SER A 29 8.50 -15.16 20.39
N TRP A 30 9.49 -16.03 20.26
CA TRP A 30 10.60 -15.83 19.32
C TRP A 30 10.12 -15.69 17.87
N TYR A 31 9.07 -16.41 17.48
CA TYR A 31 8.48 -16.30 16.14
C TYR A 31 7.93 -14.90 15.87
N SER A 32 7.11 -14.38 16.78
CA SER A 32 6.59 -13.01 16.67
C SER A 32 7.71 -11.98 16.70
N TYR A 33 8.72 -12.18 17.55
CA TYR A 33 9.86 -11.28 17.61
C TYR A 33 10.64 -11.23 16.29
N PHE A 34 10.98 -12.38 15.70
CA PHE A 34 11.65 -12.42 14.39
C PHE A 34 10.79 -11.80 13.28
N ALA A 35 9.48 -12.06 13.29
CA ALA A 35 8.54 -11.46 12.35
C ALA A 35 8.56 -9.92 12.43
N LEU A 36 8.56 -9.37 13.65
CA LEU A 36 8.67 -7.93 13.88
C LEU A 36 10.05 -7.37 13.47
N LEU A 37 11.14 -8.09 13.68
CA LEU A 37 12.48 -7.65 13.26
C LEU A 37 12.60 -7.55 11.73
N ILE A 38 12.03 -8.52 11.00
CA ILE A 38 11.99 -8.49 9.53
C ILE A 38 11.09 -7.33 9.06
N ALA A 39 9.91 -7.16 9.67
CA ALA A 39 9.03 -6.03 9.36
C ALA A 39 9.73 -4.69 9.59
N LEU A 40 10.35 -4.50 10.76
CA LEU A 40 11.14 -3.33 11.12
C LEU A 40 12.22 -3.05 10.08
N HIS A 41 12.92 -4.09 9.63
CA HIS A 41 13.96 -3.97 8.60
C HIS A 41 13.38 -3.46 7.27
N GLN A 42 12.24 -3.99 6.81
CA GLN A 42 11.58 -3.53 5.59
C GLN A 42 11.10 -2.08 5.70
N PHE A 43 10.53 -1.67 6.83
CA PHE A 43 10.13 -0.27 7.05
C PHE A 43 11.34 0.67 7.11
N PHE A 44 12.46 0.25 7.69
CA PHE A 44 13.71 1.02 7.66
C PHE A 44 14.21 1.19 6.24
N LEU A 45 14.24 0.11 5.45
CA LEU A 45 14.61 0.17 4.03
C LEU A 45 13.72 1.15 3.26
N LEU A 46 12.39 1.07 3.43
CA LEU A 46 11.45 1.99 2.81
C LEU A 46 11.75 3.45 3.19
N PHE A 47 11.92 3.73 4.48
CA PHE A 47 12.14 5.08 5.00
C PHE A 47 13.48 5.70 4.56
N PHE A 48 14.55 4.91 4.53
CA PHE A 48 15.87 5.40 4.11
C PHE A 48 16.01 5.45 2.58
N SER A 49 15.25 4.65 1.83
CA SER A 49 15.30 4.59 0.36
C SER A 49 14.59 5.73 -0.36
N ILE A 50 13.62 6.40 0.30
CA ILE A 50 12.69 7.37 -0.31
C ILE A 50 13.35 8.56 -1.01
N ASN A 51 14.61 8.89 -0.68
CA ASN A 51 15.37 9.98 -1.30
C ASN A 51 16.27 9.53 -2.46
N SER A 52 16.36 8.22 -2.70
CA SER A 52 17.34 7.61 -3.60
C SER A 52 16.69 6.80 -4.70
N VAL A 53 15.51 6.24 -4.45
CA VAL A 53 14.74 5.42 -5.40
C VAL A 53 13.26 5.68 -5.30
N ILE A 54 12.53 5.34 -6.36
CA ILE A 54 11.08 5.15 -6.30
C ILE A 54 10.85 3.77 -5.63
N PRO A 55 10.36 3.71 -4.38
CA PRO A 55 10.56 2.56 -3.51
C PRO A 55 9.50 1.46 -3.70
N ILE A 56 9.25 1.01 -4.93
CA ILE A 56 8.17 0.04 -5.23
C ILE A 56 8.42 -1.29 -4.51
N ARG A 57 9.61 -1.87 -4.64
CA ARG A 57 9.96 -3.15 -3.96
C ARG A 57 9.88 -3.04 -2.45
N TYR A 58 10.41 -1.96 -1.88
CA TYR A 58 10.38 -1.74 -0.43
C TYR A 58 8.96 -1.51 0.08
N LEU A 59 8.10 -0.88 -0.71
CA LEU A 59 6.68 -0.71 -0.39
C LEU A 59 5.96 -2.08 -0.38
N LEU A 60 6.17 -2.90 -1.41
CA LEU A 60 5.60 -4.26 -1.48
C LEU A 60 6.08 -5.14 -0.31
N GLY A 61 7.38 -5.13 -0.02
CA GLY A 61 7.94 -5.85 1.12
C GLY A 61 7.36 -5.39 2.45
N SER A 62 7.26 -4.07 2.65
CA SER A 62 6.69 -3.48 3.87
C SER A 62 5.20 -3.81 4.04
N PHE A 63 4.41 -3.77 2.96
CA PHE A 63 3.00 -4.15 2.99
C PHE A 63 2.81 -5.64 3.25
N MET A 64 3.64 -6.50 2.67
CA MET A 64 3.59 -7.93 2.96
C MET A 64 3.91 -8.20 4.43
N CYS A 65 4.92 -7.54 5.00
CA CYS A 65 5.22 -7.62 6.43
C CYS A 65 4.10 -7.03 7.31
N LEU A 66 3.47 -5.93 6.91
CA LEU A 66 2.34 -5.37 7.63
C LEU A 66 1.19 -6.39 7.72
N GLN A 67 0.91 -7.07 6.60
CA GLN A 67 -0.23 -7.97 6.48
C GLN A 67 -0.02 -9.36 7.07
N MET A 68 1.18 -9.91 6.91
CA MET A 68 1.52 -11.29 7.30
C MET A 68 2.35 -11.38 8.58
N PHE A 69 2.93 -10.27 9.05
CA PHE A 69 3.66 -10.25 10.33
C PHE A 69 2.97 -9.35 11.35
N ILE A 70 2.94 -8.03 11.13
CA ILE A 70 2.46 -7.09 12.16
C ILE A 70 1.00 -7.40 12.55
N GLY A 71 0.10 -7.55 11.57
CA GLY A 71 -1.30 -7.88 11.84
C GLY A 71 -1.49 -9.16 12.68
N PRO A 72 -0.90 -10.29 12.26
CA PRO A 72 -0.87 -11.55 13.02
C PRO A 72 -0.23 -11.46 14.41
N VAL A 73 0.91 -10.76 14.55
CA VAL A 73 1.57 -10.58 15.86
C VAL A 73 0.61 -9.86 16.81
N LEU A 74 -0.02 -8.77 16.35
CA LEU A 74 -0.99 -8.03 17.17
C LEU A 74 -2.24 -8.87 17.50
N ALA A 75 -2.69 -9.71 16.57
CA ALA A 75 -3.80 -10.65 16.76
C ALA A 75 -3.49 -11.66 17.88
N TYR A 76 -2.38 -12.41 17.76
CA TYR A 76 -1.95 -13.40 18.75
C TYR A 76 -1.63 -12.78 20.12
N ASN A 77 -1.14 -11.54 20.15
CA ASN A 77 -0.79 -10.84 21.39
C ASN A 77 -1.94 -10.00 21.98
N GLY A 78 -3.19 -10.37 21.66
CA GLY A 78 -4.36 -9.94 22.44
C GLY A 78 -5.41 -9.13 21.70
N LEU A 79 -5.25 -8.82 20.41
CA LEU A 79 -6.31 -8.14 19.65
C LEU A 79 -7.42 -9.10 19.18
N ASP A 80 -7.14 -10.39 19.03
CA ASP A 80 -8.14 -11.38 18.57
C ASP A 80 -9.34 -11.51 19.49
N LYS A 81 -9.17 -11.28 20.80
CA LYS A 81 -10.26 -11.33 21.78
C LYS A 81 -11.37 -10.30 21.54
N TYR A 82 -11.07 -9.26 20.76
CA TYR A 82 -12.04 -8.22 20.40
C TYR A 82 -12.63 -8.42 19.00
N GLN A 83 -12.24 -9.49 18.29
CA GLN A 83 -12.68 -9.76 16.92
C GLN A 83 -13.83 -10.75 16.85
N TYR A 84 -14.65 -10.59 15.81
CA TYR A 84 -15.62 -11.62 15.43
C TYR A 84 -14.90 -12.93 15.13
N PHE A 85 -15.46 -14.06 15.59
CA PHE A 85 -14.75 -15.34 15.62
C PHE A 85 -14.19 -15.74 14.25
N MET A 86 -14.83 -15.42 13.12
CA MET A 86 -14.32 -15.78 11.79
C MET A 86 -13.03 -15.04 11.40
N TYR A 87 -12.76 -13.88 11.99
CA TYR A 87 -11.57 -13.06 11.72
C TYR A 87 -10.42 -13.29 12.70
N GLN A 88 -10.60 -14.21 13.66
CA GLN A 88 -9.55 -14.61 14.59
C GLN A 88 -8.56 -15.58 13.92
N MET A 89 -7.33 -15.60 14.41
CA MET A 89 -6.32 -16.58 14.03
C MET A 89 -6.79 -17.98 14.44
N LYS A 90 -6.77 -18.91 13.48
CA LYS A 90 -7.40 -20.23 13.63
C LYS A 90 -6.46 -21.37 14.00
N VAL A 91 -5.16 -21.13 13.90
CA VAL A 91 -4.12 -22.11 14.22
C VAL A 91 -3.18 -21.53 15.28
N PRO A 92 -2.43 -22.37 16.02
CA PRO A 92 -1.43 -21.88 16.97
C PRO A 92 -0.39 -20.97 16.31
N GLU A 93 0.11 -20.00 17.06
CA GLU A 93 1.10 -19.01 16.61
C GLU A 93 2.33 -19.64 15.92
N ALA A 94 2.89 -20.69 16.54
CA ALA A 94 4.04 -21.41 16.00
C ALA A 94 3.73 -22.05 14.63
N VAL A 95 2.54 -22.61 14.45
CA VAL A 95 2.10 -23.22 13.18
C VAL A 95 2.01 -22.14 12.10
N TYR A 96 1.37 -21.01 12.40
CA TYR A 96 1.26 -19.92 11.45
C TYR A 96 2.62 -19.36 11.02
N PHE A 97 3.47 -18.99 11.98
CA PHE A 97 4.76 -18.36 11.66
C PHE A 97 5.78 -19.32 11.07
N SER A 98 5.69 -20.63 11.36
CA SER A 98 6.53 -21.64 10.69
C SER A 98 6.33 -21.66 9.17
N TYR A 99 5.12 -21.29 8.70
CA TYR A 99 4.81 -21.11 7.28
C TYR A 99 5.04 -19.68 6.80
N ALA A 100 4.52 -18.69 7.54
CA ALA A 100 4.52 -17.30 7.09
C ALA A 100 5.92 -16.69 7.00
N LEU A 101 6.82 -17.00 7.96
CA LEU A 101 8.21 -16.50 7.94
C LEU A 101 8.96 -16.89 6.67
N PRO A 102 9.13 -18.19 6.34
CA PRO A 102 9.85 -18.56 5.12
C PRO A 102 9.15 -18.07 3.86
N ALA A 103 7.81 -18.08 3.81
CA ALA A 103 7.07 -17.60 2.64
C ALA A 103 7.32 -16.10 2.37
N VAL A 104 7.24 -15.26 3.41
CA VAL A 104 7.48 -13.81 3.28
C VAL A 104 8.95 -13.50 3.00
N ILE A 105 9.89 -14.25 3.61
CA ILE A 105 11.32 -14.12 3.29
C ILE A 105 11.58 -14.44 1.82
N LEU A 106 11.05 -15.55 1.31
CA LEU A 106 11.17 -15.92 -0.10
C LEU A 106 10.51 -14.89 -1.03
N PHE A 107 9.37 -14.34 -0.64
CA PHE A 107 8.73 -13.25 -1.37
C PHE A 107 9.65 -12.01 -1.45
N ILE A 108 10.21 -11.58 -0.32
CA ILE A 108 11.14 -10.43 -0.27
C ILE A 108 12.38 -10.72 -1.11
N LEU A 109 12.96 -11.92 -1.01
CA LEU A 109 14.11 -12.32 -1.84
C LEU A 109 13.74 -12.32 -3.33
N GLY A 110 12.56 -12.84 -3.69
CA GLY A 110 12.03 -12.84 -5.05
C GLY A 110 11.88 -11.43 -5.63
N LEU A 111 11.47 -10.45 -4.83
CA LEU A 111 11.44 -9.04 -5.25
C LEU A 111 12.83 -8.49 -5.60
N HIS A 112 13.91 -9.08 -5.08
CA HIS A 112 15.27 -8.56 -5.24
C HIS A 112 16.17 -9.42 -6.15
N ILE A 113 15.79 -10.66 -6.46
CA ILE A 113 16.65 -11.62 -7.19
C ILE A 113 17.07 -11.11 -8.58
N ASN A 114 16.16 -10.45 -9.30
CA ASN A 114 16.40 -9.88 -10.62
C ASN A 114 16.58 -8.34 -10.58
N ALA A 115 16.88 -7.76 -9.42
CA ALA A 115 16.97 -6.31 -9.24
C ALA A 115 18.21 -5.67 -9.88
N LYS A 116 19.23 -6.46 -10.22
CA LYS A 116 20.57 -5.95 -10.56
C LYS A 116 20.99 -4.87 -9.56
N LYS A 117 21.20 -3.63 -10.00
CA LYS A 117 21.56 -2.48 -9.15
C LYS A 117 20.39 -1.52 -8.91
N LEU A 118 19.18 -2.08 -8.72
CA LEU A 118 17.93 -1.32 -8.67
C LEU A 118 17.67 -0.58 -9.99
N ASP A 119 17.98 -1.24 -11.12
CA ASP A 119 17.75 -0.70 -12.45
C ASP A 119 16.26 -0.38 -12.62
N GLY A 120 15.96 0.84 -13.09
CA GLY A 120 14.59 1.34 -13.25
C GLY A 120 13.99 2.01 -12.00
N GLU A 121 14.55 1.80 -10.80
CA GLU A 121 14.07 2.43 -9.57
C GLU A 121 14.89 3.64 -9.12
N VAL A 122 16.17 3.69 -9.49
CA VAL A 122 17.02 4.87 -9.31
C VAL A 122 16.83 5.79 -10.51
N PRO A 123 16.08 6.90 -10.40
CA PRO A 123 15.93 7.82 -11.51
C PRO A 123 17.24 8.57 -11.78
N ASP A 124 17.66 8.60 -13.05
CA ASP A 124 18.74 9.49 -13.50
C ASP A 124 18.17 10.89 -13.69
N VAL A 125 18.15 11.67 -12.61
CA VAL A 125 17.55 13.01 -12.59
C VAL A 125 18.16 13.94 -13.66
N LYS A 126 19.45 13.79 -13.98
CA LYS A 126 20.10 14.59 -15.01
C LYS A 126 19.56 14.25 -16.39
N LYS A 127 19.53 12.96 -16.75
CA LYS A 127 18.94 12.51 -18.03
C LYS A 127 17.47 12.85 -18.14
N ILE A 128 16.71 12.75 -17.04
CA ILE A 128 15.30 13.14 -17.02
C ILE A 128 15.14 14.65 -17.28
N ALA A 129 16.01 15.49 -16.71
CA ALA A 129 16.00 16.93 -16.96
C ALA A 129 16.38 17.28 -18.39
N GLU A 130 17.41 16.64 -18.94
CA GLU A 130 17.81 16.78 -20.35
C GLU A 130 16.67 16.37 -21.30
N PHE A 131 16.08 15.19 -21.06
CA PHE A 131 14.95 14.67 -21.84
C PHE A 131 13.71 15.58 -21.77
N THR A 132 13.39 16.11 -20.58
CA THR A 132 12.27 17.04 -20.40
C THR A 132 12.51 18.37 -21.09
N THR A 133 13.78 18.80 -21.19
CA THR A 133 14.17 20.02 -21.91
C THR A 133 14.06 19.84 -23.43
N GLN A 134 14.40 18.65 -23.94
CA GLN A 134 14.24 18.30 -25.35
C GLN A 134 12.76 18.12 -25.75
N HIS A 135 11.93 17.63 -24.82
CA HIS A 135 10.50 17.36 -25.06
C HIS A 135 9.59 18.09 -24.05
N PRO A 136 9.56 19.44 -24.06
CA PRO A 136 8.88 20.22 -23.02
C PRO A 136 7.36 20.03 -22.99
N LYS A 137 6.76 19.58 -24.10
CA LYS A 137 5.32 19.32 -24.21
C LYS A 137 4.91 17.93 -23.74
N LEU A 138 5.84 16.96 -23.67
CA LEU A 138 5.51 15.56 -23.40
C LEU A 138 4.83 15.36 -22.04
N ALA A 139 5.33 16.03 -21.01
CA ALA A 139 4.74 15.95 -19.68
C ALA A 139 3.28 16.43 -19.65
N TYR A 140 2.96 17.48 -20.42
CA TYR A 140 1.59 17.98 -20.55
C TYR A 140 0.70 17.08 -21.40
N TRP A 141 1.25 16.44 -22.44
CA TRP A 141 0.55 15.41 -23.20
C TRP A 141 0.17 14.21 -22.32
N LEU A 142 1.09 13.72 -21.48
CA LEU A 142 0.81 12.63 -20.54
C LEU A 142 -0.28 13.01 -19.53
N ILE A 143 -0.27 14.26 -19.06
CA ILE A 143 -1.33 14.80 -18.20
C ILE A 143 -2.67 14.83 -18.92
N GLY A 144 -2.71 15.38 -20.14
CA GLY A 144 -3.92 15.45 -20.96
C GLY A 144 -4.49 14.06 -21.28
N ILE A 145 -3.63 13.12 -21.70
CA ILE A 145 -4.00 11.72 -21.96
C ILE A 145 -4.53 11.08 -20.68
N GLY A 146 -3.90 11.32 -19.52
CA GLY A 146 -4.35 10.75 -18.27
C GLY A 146 -5.73 11.26 -17.84
N PHE A 147 -5.99 12.57 -17.95
CA PHE A 147 -7.33 13.09 -17.68
C PHE A 147 -8.36 12.62 -18.71
N GLY A 148 -8.04 12.69 -20.00
CA GLY A 148 -8.91 12.20 -21.08
C GLY A 148 -9.28 10.73 -20.90
N SER A 149 -8.30 9.87 -20.61
CA SER A 149 -8.53 8.45 -20.35
C SER A 149 -9.41 8.20 -19.13
N SER A 150 -9.23 8.99 -18.06
CA SER A 150 -10.06 8.88 -16.86
C SER A 150 -11.53 9.21 -17.14
N LEU A 151 -11.81 10.17 -18.03
CA LEU A 151 -13.17 10.52 -18.46
C LEU A 151 -13.75 9.46 -19.40
N VAL A 152 -12.95 9.02 -20.36
CA VAL A 152 -13.36 8.05 -21.39
C VAL A 152 -13.67 6.67 -20.78
N GLY A 153 -12.93 6.27 -19.73
CA GLY A 153 -13.12 4.98 -19.07
C GLY A 153 -14.51 4.76 -18.46
N GLY A 154 -15.26 5.83 -18.18
CA GLY A 154 -16.63 5.75 -17.68
C GLY A 154 -17.68 5.33 -18.71
N PHE A 155 -17.36 5.41 -20.02
CA PHE A 155 -18.28 5.04 -21.11
C PHE A 155 -18.19 3.56 -21.50
N PHE A 156 -17.24 2.81 -20.93
CA PHE A 156 -16.98 1.43 -21.29
C PHE A 156 -17.28 0.46 -20.14
N GLY A 157 -17.47 -0.83 -20.49
CA GLY A 157 -17.61 -1.90 -19.51
C GLY A 157 -16.38 -2.07 -18.62
N SER A 158 -16.54 -2.82 -17.53
CA SER A 158 -15.55 -2.96 -16.45
C SER A 158 -14.13 -3.33 -16.91
N GLU A 159 -14.00 -4.17 -17.93
CA GLU A 159 -12.71 -4.68 -18.42
C GLU A 159 -11.93 -3.60 -19.18
N LEU A 160 -12.61 -2.90 -20.08
CA LEU A 160 -11.97 -1.85 -20.88
C LEU A 160 -11.77 -0.58 -20.03
N SER A 161 -12.65 -0.35 -19.05
CA SER A 161 -12.48 0.71 -18.05
C SER A 161 -11.16 0.56 -17.28
N PHE A 162 -10.71 -0.68 -16.99
CA PHE A 162 -9.41 -0.91 -16.36
C PHE A 162 -8.23 -0.47 -17.23
N VAL A 163 -8.29 -0.67 -18.56
CA VAL A 163 -7.25 -0.17 -19.49
C VAL A 163 -7.19 1.36 -19.43
N PHE A 164 -8.35 2.02 -19.45
CA PHE A 164 -8.45 3.47 -19.32
C PHE A 164 -8.03 3.99 -17.93
N TYR A 165 -8.22 3.21 -16.88
CA TYR A 165 -7.68 3.50 -15.54
C TYR A 165 -6.14 3.49 -15.54
N LEU A 166 -5.52 2.49 -16.18
CA LEU A 166 -4.06 2.43 -16.34
C LEU A 166 -3.54 3.61 -17.17
N LEU A 167 -4.16 3.90 -18.31
CA LEU A 167 -3.83 5.09 -19.11
C LEU A 167 -4.06 6.38 -18.32
N GLY A 168 -5.09 6.40 -17.48
CA GLY A 168 -5.41 7.50 -16.58
C GLY A 168 -4.27 7.82 -15.60
N SER A 169 -3.47 6.81 -15.24
CA SER A 169 -2.31 6.97 -14.37
C SER A 169 -1.13 7.70 -15.04
N ALA A 170 -1.15 7.88 -16.36
CA ALA A 170 -0.14 8.66 -17.09
C ALA A 170 -0.02 10.11 -16.59
N LYS A 171 -1.09 10.69 -16.02
CA LYS A 171 -1.05 12.03 -15.43
C LYS A 171 -0.03 12.16 -14.30
N PHE A 172 0.14 11.11 -13.49
CA PHE A 172 1.15 11.09 -12.43
C PHE A 172 2.56 11.05 -12.99
N VAL A 173 2.79 10.24 -14.04
CA VAL A 173 4.07 10.22 -14.77
C VAL A 173 4.41 11.60 -15.33
N GLY A 174 3.44 12.26 -15.96
CA GLY A 174 3.60 13.63 -16.46
C GLY A 174 4.00 14.63 -15.36
N VAL A 175 3.36 14.57 -14.20
CA VAL A 175 3.76 15.41 -13.04
C VAL A 175 5.14 15.05 -12.52
N PHE A 176 5.50 13.78 -12.45
CA PHE A 176 6.83 13.38 -11.99
C PHE A 176 7.93 13.87 -12.93
N LEU A 177 7.70 13.86 -14.25
CA LEU A 177 8.59 14.50 -15.21
C LEU A 177 8.68 16.01 -14.98
N LEU A 178 7.56 16.70 -14.69
CA LEU A 178 7.61 18.12 -14.38
C LEU A 178 8.38 18.41 -13.09
N ILE A 179 8.27 17.56 -12.07
CA ILE A 179 9.01 17.69 -10.82
C ILE A 179 10.49 17.48 -11.09
N LEU A 180 10.89 16.33 -11.60
CA LEU A 180 12.30 15.96 -11.75
C LEU A 180 13.01 16.77 -12.84
N GLY A 181 12.30 17.14 -13.91
CA GLY A 181 12.91 17.76 -15.09
C GLY A 181 13.01 19.29 -15.06
N ASN A 182 12.28 19.99 -14.18
CA ASN A 182 12.32 21.45 -14.12
C ASN A 182 13.09 21.98 -12.91
N LYS A 183 13.82 23.10 -13.08
CA LYS A 183 14.49 23.80 -11.97
C LYS A 183 13.49 24.24 -10.88
N LYS A 184 12.35 24.81 -11.29
CA LYS A 184 11.27 25.24 -10.38
C LYS A 184 10.10 24.26 -10.42
N LEU A 185 9.43 24.06 -9.29
CA LEU A 185 8.21 23.27 -9.23
C LEU A 185 7.07 24.01 -9.93
N LYS A 186 6.36 23.31 -10.80
CA LYS A 186 5.12 23.80 -11.39
C LYS A 186 3.95 23.38 -10.51
N LEU A 187 3.55 24.28 -9.62
CA LEU A 187 2.52 23.99 -8.60
C LEU A 187 1.13 23.76 -9.20
N ILE A 188 0.77 24.48 -10.27
CA ILE A 188 -0.57 24.38 -10.87
C ILE A 188 -0.88 22.95 -11.36
N PRO A 189 -0.07 22.30 -12.23
CA PRO A 189 -0.33 20.91 -12.61
C PRO A 189 -0.35 19.93 -11.43
N LEU A 190 0.49 20.16 -10.41
CA LEU A 190 0.53 19.34 -9.21
C LEU A 190 -0.81 19.43 -8.44
N ILE A 191 -1.29 20.65 -8.20
CA ILE A 191 -2.55 20.91 -7.49
C ILE A 191 -3.73 20.31 -8.27
N ILE A 192 -3.76 20.47 -9.60
CA ILE A 192 -4.85 19.93 -10.42
C ILE A 192 -4.91 18.40 -10.31
N ILE A 193 -3.76 17.72 -10.41
CA ILE A 193 -3.74 16.25 -10.41
C ILE A 193 -4.00 15.69 -9.02
N TYR A 194 -3.33 16.20 -7.99
CA TYR A 194 -3.55 15.72 -6.62
C TYR A 194 -4.91 16.16 -6.06
N GLY A 195 -5.40 17.35 -6.46
CA GLY A 195 -6.77 17.78 -6.19
C GLY A 195 -7.80 16.84 -6.82
N SER A 196 -7.57 16.40 -8.07
CA SER A 196 -8.48 15.47 -8.74
C SER A 196 -8.60 14.12 -8.02
N ILE A 197 -7.48 13.57 -7.53
CA ILE A 197 -7.52 12.30 -6.80
C ILE A 197 -8.14 12.46 -5.41
N ILE A 198 -7.90 13.58 -4.72
CA ILE A 198 -8.58 13.89 -3.45
C ILE A 198 -10.09 13.93 -3.65
N LEU A 199 -10.57 14.69 -4.65
CA LEU A 199 -12.00 14.78 -4.97
C LEU A 199 -12.59 13.42 -5.33
N SER A 200 -11.91 12.63 -6.16
CA SER A 200 -12.39 11.28 -6.51
C SER A 200 -12.42 10.32 -5.31
N SER A 201 -11.46 10.47 -4.38
CA SER A 201 -11.38 9.62 -3.19
C SER A 201 -12.47 9.94 -2.18
N LEU A 202 -12.82 11.23 -2.06
CA LEU A 202 -13.97 11.70 -1.28
C LEU A 202 -15.28 11.22 -1.92
N GLY A 203 -15.46 11.49 -3.22
CA GLY A 203 -16.67 11.12 -3.96
C GLY A 203 -17.01 9.62 -3.88
N ALA A 204 -16.00 8.75 -3.92
CA ALA A 204 -16.18 7.30 -3.84
C ALA A 204 -16.02 6.72 -2.42
N GLY A 205 -15.58 7.51 -1.43
CA GLY A 205 -15.14 7.00 -0.13
C GLY A 205 -13.99 5.97 -0.24
N MET A 206 -13.16 6.04 -1.28
CA MET A 206 -12.07 5.09 -1.56
C MET A 206 -10.70 5.79 -1.54
N PHE A 207 -9.97 5.63 -0.44
CA PHE A 207 -8.72 6.37 -0.19
C PHE A 207 -7.43 5.62 -0.52
N HIS A 208 -7.51 4.36 -0.97
CA HIS A 208 -6.31 3.55 -1.23
C HIS A 208 -5.40 4.20 -2.27
N ASP A 209 -5.99 4.64 -3.39
CA ASP A 209 -5.25 5.22 -4.50
C ASP A 209 -4.61 6.55 -4.07
N LEU A 210 -5.33 7.38 -3.32
CA LEU A 210 -4.79 8.62 -2.75
C LEU A 210 -3.53 8.35 -1.93
N LEU A 211 -3.59 7.41 -0.99
CA LEU A 211 -2.45 7.08 -0.13
C LEU A 211 -1.26 6.56 -0.95
N THR A 212 -1.51 5.70 -1.94
CA THR A 212 -0.47 5.16 -2.82
C THR A 212 0.22 6.27 -3.61
N TRP A 213 -0.54 7.16 -4.24
CA TRP A 213 0.00 8.25 -5.04
C TRP A 213 0.66 9.35 -4.19
N LEU A 214 0.26 9.51 -2.92
CA LEU A 214 0.95 10.38 -1.96
C LEU A 214 2.32 9.82 -1.57
N ILE A 215 2.45 8.50 -1.33
CA ILE A 215 3.75 7.87 -1.09
C ILE A 215 4.68 8.05 -2.30
N MET A 216 4.15 7.85 -3.51
CA MET A 216 4.91 8.07 -4.75
C MET A 216 5.30 9.54 -4.94
N LEU A 217 4.40 10.49 -4.65
CA LEU A 217 4.72 11.92 -4.66
C LEU A 217 5.85 12.24 -3.69
N GLY A 218 5.73 11.79 -2.45
CA GLY A 218 6.71 12.01 -1.40
C GLY A 218 8.08 11.49 -1.80
N SER A 219 8.12 10.31 -2.44
CA SER A 219 9.34 9.72 -2.99
C SER A 219 9.97 10.59 -4.08
N VAL A 220 9.19 11.02 -5.08
CA VAL A 220 9.69 11.85 -6.18
C VAL A 220 10.16 13.23 -5.69
N LEU A 221 9.45 13.84 -4.74
CA LEU A 221 9.87 15.09 -4.09
C LEU A 221 11.15 14.88 -3.27
N ALA A 222 11.25 13.78 -2.52
CA ALA A 222 12.43 13.47 -1.73
C ALA A 222 13.66 13.20 -2.60
N ILE A 223 13.50 12.59 -3.77
CA ILE A 223 14.56 12.42 -4.77
C ILE A 223 15.05 13.78 -5.30
N LYS A 224 14.13 14.70 -5.59
CA LYS A 224 14.46 16.04 -6.08
C LYS A 224 15.16 16.90 -5.03
N PHE A 225 14.57 17.00 -3.84
CA PHE A 225 14.98 17.96 -2.81
C PHE A 225 15.95 17.39 -1.77
N LYS A 226 16.09 16.07 -1.70
CA LYS A 226 16.97 15.36 -0.75
C LYS A 226 16.79 15.85 0.69
N PRO A 227 15.56 15.78 1.24
CA PRO A 227 15.27 16.26 2.59
C PRO A 227 16.12 15.52 3.63
N GLY A 228 16.53 16.26 4.66
CA GLY A 228 17.21 15.70 5.83
C GLY A 228 16.32 14.77 6.64
N ILE A 229 16.93 14.04 7.59
CA ILE A 229 16.25 13.03 8.42
C ILE A 229 15.05 13.59 9.20
N ASN A 230 15.16 14.80 9.74
CA ASN A 230 14.10 15.42 10.55
C ASN A 230 12.84 15.71 9.73
N ILE A 231 13.00 16.21 8.50
CA ILE A 231 11.89 16.46 7.58
C ILE A 231 11.24 15.13 7.19
N LYS A 232 12.03 14.07 6.94
CA LYS A 232 11.49 12.74 6.66
C LYS A 232 10.70 12.17 7.83
N LEU A 233 11.20 12.31 9.06
CA LEU A 233 10.49 11.87 10.27
C LEU A 233 9.19 12.65 10.47
N GLY A 234 9.22 13.98 10.30
CA GLY A 234 8.02 14.82 10.36
C GLY A 234 6.99 14.41 9.31
N ALA A 235 7.41 14.23 8.06
CA ALA A 235 6.54 13.77 6.98
C ALA A 235 5.96 12.37 7.23
N LEU A 236 6.77 11.44 7.75
CA LEU A 236 6.31 10.10 8.13
C LEU A 236 5.24 10.18 9.23
N PHE A 237 5.48 10.97 10.27
CA PHE A 237 4.53 11.15 11.36
C PHE A 237 3.21 11.77 10.87
N SER A 238 3.28 12.84 10.07
CA SER A 238 2.10 13.44 9.44
C SER A 238 1.35 12.45 8.53
N PHE A 239 2.07 11.61 7.79
CA PHE A 239 1.47 10.59 6.93
C PHE A 239 0.76 9.50 7.75
N ILE A 240 1.38 9.00 8.81
CA ILE A 240 0.76 8.02 9.72
C ILE A 240 -0.51 8.59 10.34
N LEU A 241 -0.48 9.85 10.82
CA LEU A 241 -1.64 10.53 11.37
C LEU A 241 -2.79 10.62 10.33
N LEU A 242 -2.47 11.03 9.10
CA LEU A 242 -3.43 11.09 8.00
C LEU A 242 -4.06 9.72 7.72
N VAL A 243 -3.24 8.66 7.65
CA VAL A 243 -3.73 7.29 7.43
C VAL A 243 -4.67 6.86 8.56
N ILE A 244 -4.31 7.12 9.82
CA ILE A 244 -5.17 6.76 10.97
C ILE A 244 -6.51 7.48 10.88
N VAL A 245 -6.51 8.80 10.65
CA VAL A 245 -7.75 9.59 10.52
C VAL A 245 -8.63 9.04 9.40
N ILE A 246 -8.06 8.83 8.21
CA ILE A 246 -8.80 8.27 7.06
C ILE A 246 -9.35 6.89 7.41
N GLN A 247 -8.54 5.99 7.96
CA GLN A 247 -8.95 4.60 8.20
C GLN A 247 -10.08 4.48 9.22
N GLN A 248 -10.12 5.36 10.20
CA GLN A 248 -11.17 5.41 11.23
C GLN A 248 -12.47 5.98 10.66
N LEU A 249 -12.41 7.11 9.96
CA LEU A 249 -13.60 7.77 9.43
C LEU A 249 -14.19 7.06 8.21
N LYS A 250 -13.37 6.35 7.44
CA LYS A 250 -13.77 5.72 6.16
C LYS A 250 -15.04 4.87 6.25
N GLY A 251 -15.24 4.14 7.36
CA GLY A 251 -16.43 3.32 7.55
C GLY A 251 -17.70 4.17 7.65
N VAL A 252 -17.69 5.14 8.57
CA VAL A 252 -18.81 6.05 8.82
C VAL A 252 -19.08 6.95 7.63
N TYR A 253 -18.02 7.48 7.01
CA TYR A 253 -18.09 8.32 5.82
C TYR A 253 -18.75 7.59 4.62
N ARG A 254 -18.43 6.30 4.42
CA ARG A 254 -19.09 5.50 3.38
C ARG A 254 -20.57 5.27 3.67
N MET A 255 -20.95 5.11 4.93
CA MET A 255 -22.36 5.00 5.31
C MET A 255 -23.11 6.30 5.07
N ALA A 256 -22.50 7.45 5.36
CA ALA A 256 -23.07 8.77 5.08
C ALA A 256 -23.34 8.96 3.58
N ILE A 257 -22.32 8.75 2.74
CA ILE A 257 -22.49 8.82 1.27
C ILE A 257 -23.53 7.81 0.77
N GLY A 258 -23.51 6.58 1.30
CA GLY A 258 -24.47 5.54 0.94
C GLY A 258 -25.92 5.86 1.31
N LYS A 259 -26.14 6.76 2.28
CA LYS A 259 -27.47 7.26 2.69
C LYS A 259 -27.95 8.46 1.86
N GLY A 260 -27.11 8.99 0.97
CA GLY A 260 -27.45 10.11 0.08
C GLY A 260 -26.68 11.40 0.36
N ASP A 261 -25.77 11.43 1.34
CA ASP A 261 -24.92 12.60 1.58
C ASP A 261 -23.92 12.80 0.43
N ARG A 262 -23.50 14.05 0.22
CA ARG A 262 -22.51 14.37 -0.82
C ARG A 262 -21.14 13.84 -0.43
N GLY A 263 -20.43 13.26 -1.38
CA GLY A 263 -19.05 12.82 -1.20
C GLY A 263 -18.07 13.99 -1.29
N ASP A 264 -18.07 14.88 -0.31
CA ASP A 264 -17.22 16.08 -0.27
C ASP A 264 -16.50 16.27 1.07
N VAL A 265 -15.80 17.41 1.19
CA VAL A 265 -15.02 17.79 2.36
C VAL A 265 -15.91 18.16 3.55
N GLU A 266 -17.11 18.71 3.29
CA GLU A 266 -18.04 19.11 4.33
C GLU A 266 -18.58 17.87 5.06
N THR A 267 -19.08 16.88 4.30
CA THR A 267 -19.51 15.61 4.89
C THR A 267 -18.38 14.90 5.63
N PHE A 268 -17.14 14.96 5.12
CA PHE A 268 -15.99 14.38 5.82
C PHE A 268 -15.71 15.09 7.16
N THR A 269 -15.84 16.41 7.19
CA THR A 269 -15.63 17.24 8.39
C THR A 269 -16.72 16.97 9.43
N ASN A 270 -17.98 16.90 9.00
CA ASN A 270 -19.11 16.57 9.87
C ASN A 270 -18.94 15.19 10.53
N VAL A 271 -18.55 14.18 9.73
CA VAL A 271 -18.27 12.83 10.25
C VAL A 271 -17.09 12.82 11.23
N PHE A 272 -16.07 13.65 10.99
CA PHE A 272 -14.94 13.79 11.91
C PHE A 272 -15.37 14.39 13.26
N GLU A 273 -16.18 15.44 13.24
CA GLU A 273 -16.69 16.09 14.47
C GLU A 273 -17.61 15.15 15.26
N GLU A 274 -18.51 14.43 14.58
CA GLU A 274 -19.39 13.44 15.21
C GLU A 274 -18.60 12.27 15.84
N THR A 275 -17.54 11.82 15.16
CA THR A 275 -16.67 10.74 15.67
C THR A 275 -15.83 11.20 16.87
N GLN A 276 -15.44 12.48 16.95
CA GLN A 276 -14.77 13.01 18.14
C GLN A 276 -15.70 13.05 19.37
N GLY A 277 -16.97 13.42 19.19
CA GLY A 277 -17.94 13.51 20.27
C GLY A 277 -18.33 12.17 20.92
N SER A 278 -18.13 11.05 20.22
CA SER A 278 -18.63 9.72 20.59
C SER A 278 -17.64 8.80 21.35
N GLY A 279 -16.57 9.37 21.93
CA GLY A 279 -15.68 8.61 22.83
C GLY A 279 -14.28 8.30 22.27
N GLY A 280 -13.87 9.01 21.22
CA GLY A 280 -12.47 9.10 20.81
C GLY A 280 -11.97 8.03 19.84
N VAL A 281 -10.93 8.42 19.10
CA VAL A 281 -10.33 7.67 17.97
C VAL A 281 -9.45 6.48 18.42
N PHE A 282 -9.13 6.39 19.72
CA PHE A 282 -8.14 5.46 20.28
C PHE A 282 -8.72 4.54 21.37
N ASN A 283 -9.73 3.74 21.03
CA ASN A 283 -10.14 2.61 21.89
C ASN A 283 -9.60 1.27 21.34
N LEU A 284 -9.41 0.28 22.23
CA LEU A 284 -8.82 -1.02 21.86
C LEU A 284 -9.66 -1.77 20.82
N GLN A 285 -10.98 -1.61 20.83
CA GLN A 285 -11.91 -2.24 19.88
C GLN A 285 -11.72 -1.68 18.47
N SER A 286 -11.54 -0.36 18.33
CA SER A 286 -11.26 0.33 17.06
C SER A 286 -9.88 -0.03 16.52
N ILE A 287 -8.88 -0.16 17.40
CA ILE A 287 -7.55 -0.66 17.04
C ILE A 287 -7.65 -2.11 16.53
N ALA A 288 -8.41 -2.95 17.22
CA ALA A 288 -8.57 -4.35 16.85
C ALA A 288 -9.37 -4.50 15.52
N ALA A 289 -10.43 -3.71 15.32
CA ALA A 289 -11.15 -3.65 14.05
C ALA A 289 -10.27 -3.15 12.89
N SER A 290 -9.36 -2.21 13.16
CA SER A 290 -8.34 -1.78 12.21
C SER A 290 -7.32 -2.89 11.94
N ASN A 291 -6.97 -3.69 12.96
CA ASN A 291 -6.07 -4.82 12.84
C ASN A 291 -6.61 -5.88 11.88
N VAL A 292 -7.90 -6.22 11.91
CA VAL A 292 -8.48 -7.21 10.98
C VAL A 292 -8.33 -6.79 9.52
N ARG A 293 -8.35 -5.48 9.22
CA ARG A 293 -8.18 -5.00 7.85
C ARG A 293 -6.74 -5.20 7.35
N ILE A 294 -5.76 -5.07 8.23
CA ILE A 294 -4.35 -5.30 7.86
C ILE A 294 -3.97 -6.78 7.99
N ASN A 295 -4.50 -7.50 8.97
CA ASN A 295 -4.19 -8.89 9.24
C ASN A 295 -4.77 -9.77 8.12
N GLN A 296 -3.94 -10.17 7.16
CA GLN A 296 -4.32 -11.17 6.16
C GLN A 296 -3.96 -12.59 6.62
N GLY A 297 -3.30 -12.73 7.78
CA GLY A 297 -2.95 -14.02 8.37
C GLY A 297 -4.17 -14.84 8.75
N PHE A 298 -5.29 -14.24 9.19
CA PHE A 298 -6.49 -15.01 9.53
C PHE A 298 -7.00 -15.80 8.31
N ILE A 299 -6.91 -15.25 7.09
CA ILE A 299 -7.28 -15.96 5.85
C ILE A 299 -6.41 -17.19 5.67
N ILE A 300 -5.08 -17.05 5.82
CA ILE A 300 -4.13 -18.16 5.74
C ILE A 300 -4.45 -19.23 6.79
N THR A 301 -4.75 -18.84 8.03
CA THR A 301 -5.10 -19.83 9.07
C THR A 301 -6.41 -20.55 8.79
N ASN A 302 -7.39 -19.90 8.16
CA ASN A 302 -8.62 -20.55 7.72
C ASN A 302 -8.35 -21.54 6.58
N ILE A 303 -7.44 -21.21 5.66
CA ILE A 303 -6.99 -22.14 4.61
C ILE A 303 -6.29 -23.35 5.24
N MET A 304 -5.38 -23.14 6.20
CA MET A 304 -4.67 -24.23 6.90
C MET A 304 -5.60 -25.20 7.62
N LEU A 305 -6.74 -24.74 8.16
CA LEU A 305 -7.75 -25.61 8.78
C LEU A 305 -8.67 -26.30 7.77
N THR A 306 -8.72 -25.81 6.54
CA THR A 306 -9.68 -26.29 5.53
C THR A 306 -9.00 -27.21 4.53
N VAL A 307 -7.76 -26.94 4.15
CA VAL A 307 -6.99 -27.71 3.17
C VAL A 307 -5.77 -28.32 3.86
N PRO A 308 -5.59 -29.66 3.84
CA PRO A 308 -6.38 -30.64 3.08
C PRO A 308 -7.57 -31.25 3.85
N ASP A 309 -7.73 -30.92 5.13
CA ASP A 309 -8.59 -31.71 6.06
C ASP A 309 -10.07 -31.74 5.68
N LYS A 310 -10.60 -30.66 5.07
CA LYS A 310 -12.01 -30.57 4.62
C LYS A 310 -12.13 -30.62 3.10
N VAL A 311 -11.17 -30.02 2.39
CA VAL A 311 -11.13 -29.97 0.94
C VAL A 311 -9.71 -30.34 0.50
N PRO A 312 -9.54 -31.29 -0.44
CA PRO A 312 -8.23 -31.68 -0.91
C PRO A 312 -7.51 -30.52 -1.61
N TYR A 313 -6.19 -30.64 -1.74
CA TYR A 313 -5.43 -29.69 -2.55
C TYR A 313 -5.98 -29.62 -3.97
N ALA A 314 -6.18 -28.40 -4.48
CA ALA A 314 -6.68 -28.18 -5.84
C ALA A 314 -5.66 -28.56 -6.94
N ASN A 315 -4.41 -28.90 -6.57
CA ASN A 315 -3.35 -29.37 -7.48
C ASN A 315 -3.15 -28.49 -8.73
N GLY A 316 -3.30 -27.18 -8.58
CA GLY A 316 -3.12 -26.20 -9.66
C GLY A 316 -4.37 -25.92 -10.51
N ALA A 317 -5.49 -26.61 -10.29
CA ALA A 317 -6.74 -26.35 -11.03
C ALA A 317 -7.21 -24.90 -10.88
N GLU A 318 -7.25 -24.39 -9.65
CA GLU A 318 -7.59 -22.98 -9.37
C GLU A 318 -6.62 -22.00 -10.03
N LEU A 319 -5.31 -22.31 -10.03
CA LEU A 319 -4.31 -21.47 -10.68
C LEU A 319 -4.54 -21.43 -12.20
N MET A 320 -4.86 -22.56 -12.82
CA MET A 320 -5.17 -22.62 -14.25
C MET A 320 -6.42 -21.79 -14.59
N GLN A 321 -7.48 -21.88 -13.79
CA GLN A 321 -8.67 -21.05 -13.97
C GLN A 321 -8.36 -19.55 -13.85
N LEU A 322 -7.51 -19.17 -12.88
CA LEU A 322 -7.05 -17.79 -12.72
C LEU A 322 -6.22 -17.32 -13.92
N LEU A 323 -5.34 -18.17 -14.46
CA LEU A 323 -4.55 -17.87 -15.65
C LEU A 323 -5.43 -17.71 -16.90
N GLU A 324 -6.39 -18.62 -17.11
CA GLU A 324 -7.38 -18.50 -18.18
C GLU A 324 -8.19 -17.21 -18.04
N ALA A 325 -8.64 -16.89 -16.84
CA ALA A 325 -9.37 -15.67 -16.55
C ALA A 325 -8.54 -14.41 -16.82
N ALA A 326 -7.24 -14.43 -16.50
CA ALA A 326 -6.35 -13.29 -16.70
C ALA A 326 -6.00 -13.06 -18.17
N PHE A 327 -5.71 -14.10 -18.94
CA PHE A 327 -5.13 -13.98 -20.28
C PHE A 327 -6.13 -14.13 -21.42
N LEU A 328 -7.18 -14.94 -21.28
CA LEU A 328 -8.09 -15.20 -22.39
C LEU A 328 -9.16 -14.09 -22.48
N PRO A 329 -9.32 -13.42 -23.63
CA PRO A 329 -10.42 -12.48 -23.81
C PRO A 329 -11.76 -13.23 -23.73
N ARG A 330 -12.81 -12.56 -23.26
CA ARG A 330 -14.14 -13.20 -23.10
C ARG A 330 -14.76 -13.69 -24.41
N LEU A 331 -14.28 -13.21 -25.55
CA LEU A 331 -14.66 -13.76 -26.86
C LEU A 331 -14.25 -15.24 -27.01
N ILE A 332 -13.10 -15.62 -26.43
CA ILE A 332 -12.53 -16.97 -26.49
C ILE A 332 -12.94 -17.79 -25.26
N ALA A 333 -13.03 -17.16 -24.09
CA ALA A 333 -13.44 -17.80 -22.83
C ALA A 333 -14.63 -17.05 -22.20
N PRO A 334 -15.87 -17.27 -22.69
CA PRO A 334 -17.06 -16.54 -22.23
C PRO A 334 -17.42 -16.83 -20.77
N ASN A 335 -17.08 -18.03 -20.29
CA ASN A 335 -17.38 -18.50 -18.93
C ASN A 335 -16.22 -18.32 -17.94
N LYS A 336 -15.18 -17.56 -18.30
CA LYS A 336 -14.03 -17.36 -17.40
C LYS A 336 -14.43 -16.61 -16.13
N LEU A 337 -13.72 -16.86 -15.02
CA LEU A 337 -13.98 -16.23 -13.72
C LEU A 337 -14.05 -14.71 -13.84
N LYS A 338 -15.04 -14.11 -13.17
CA LYS A 338 -15.16 -12.65 -13.01
C LYS A 338 -14.46 -12.21 -11.73
N ALA A 339 -14.03 -10.94 -11.71
CA ALA A 339 -13.50 -10.33 -10.51
C ALA A 339 -14.58 -10.33 -9.41
N GLY A 340 -14.30 -11.01 -8.28
CA GLY A 340 -15.24 -11.15 -7.19
C GLY A 340 -16.26 -12.29 -7.33
N ASP A 341 -16.13 -13.15 -8.36
CA ASP A 341 -16.88 -14.41 -8.39
C ASP A 341 -16.49 -15.25 -7.16
N ARG A 342 -17.52 -15.75 -6.49
CA ARG A 342 -17.38 -16.77 -5.44
C ARG A 342 -17.42 -18.12 -6.15
N THR A 343 -16.26 -18.76 -6.27
CA THR A 343 -16.15 -20.20 -6.60
C THR A 343 -16.73 -21.05 -5.49
#